data_AF-A0A6A6DVM2-F1
#
_entry.id   AF-A0A6A6DVM2-F1
#
_cell.length_a   1.000
_cell.length_b   1.000
_cell.length_c   1.000
_cell.angle_alpha   90.00
_cell.angle_beta   90.00
_cell.angle_gamma   90.00
#
_symmetry.space_group_name_H-M   'P 1'
#
loop_
_entity.id
_entity.type
_entity.pdbx_description
1 polymer ?
#
loop_
_entity_poly.entity_id
_entity_poly.type
_entity_poly.pdbx_seq_one_letter_code
_entity_poly.pdbx_strand_id
1 'polypeptide(L)' 'KIYVGRRFFVTKKGYFGLGPKGATNGDQIAVILGIDVPFILRKRLSQLWMIGETCARAYGWGAIKQWEVWK' A
#
# COMPACT_ATOMS: atom_id res chain seq x y z
N LYS A 1 -20.75 -5.26 3.03
CA LYS A 1 -19.94 -4.33 3.87
C LYS A 1 -19.33 -3.26 2.96
N ILE A 2 -19.87 -2.05 2.94
CA ILE A 2 -19.33 -0.92 2.18
C ILE A 2 -18.14 -0.39 2.98
N TYR A 3 -16.94 -0.39 2.40
CA TYR A 3 -15.69 0.00 3.06
C TYR A 3 -15.59 1.52 3.24
N VAL A 4 -16.43 2.10 4.10
CA VAL A 4 -16.37 3.53 4.45
C VAL A 4 -14.98 3.83 5.05
N GLY A 5 -14.25 4.75 4.43
CA GLY A 5 -12.92 5.17 4.90
C GLY A 5 -11.72 4.44 4.28
N ARG A 6 -11.91 3.59 3.27
CA ARG A 6 -10.81 3.07 2.45
C ARG A 6 -10.66 3.88 1.16
N ARG A 7 -9.42 4.10 0.72
CA ARG A 7 -9.10 4.77 -0.56
C ARG A 7 -8.72 3.73 -1.59
N PHE A 8 -9.39 3.78 -2.74
CA PHE A 8 -8.94 3.06 -3.92
C PHE A 8 -7.62 3.65 -4.42
N PHE A 9 -6.69 2.80 -4.80
CA PHE A 9 -5.44 3.21 -5.43
C PHE A 9 -5.10 2.26 -6.57
N VAL A 10 -4.32 2.78 -7.52
CA VAL A 10 -3.65 2.01 -8.56
C VAL A 10 -2.15 2.24 -8.41
N THR A 11 -1.36 1.18 -8.51
CA THR A 11 0.10 1.22 -8.47
C THR A 11 0.66 1.49 -9.87
N LYS A 12 1.91 1.91 -9.96
CA LYS A 12 2.60 2.14 -11.25
C LYS A 12 2.64 0.94 -12.21
N LYS A 13 2.50 -0.30 -11.73
CA LYS A 13 2.43 -1.49 -12.61
C LYS A 13 1.00 -1.95 -12.91
N GLY A 14 0.00 -1.10 -12.65
CA GLY A 14 -1.40 -1.37 -12.99
C GLY A 14 -2.16 -2.20 -11.96
N TYR A 15 -1.52 -2.58 -10.84
CA TYR A 15 -2.20 -3.24 -9.73
C TYR A 15 -3.10 -2.28 -8.97
N PHE A 16 -4.17 -2.75 -8.36
CA PHE A 16 -5.08 -1.90 -7.61
C PHE A 16 -5.44 -2.50 -6.25
N GLY A 17 -5.93 -1.65 -5.35
CA GLY A 17 -6.29 -2.07 -4.01
C GLY A 17 -7.04 -1.02 -3.21
N LEU A 18 -7.31 -1.37 -1.96
CA LEU A 18 -7.97 -0.51 -0.98
C LEU A 18 -7.03 -0.22 0.19
N GLY A 19 -6.57 1.03 0.26
CA GLY A 19 -5.70 1.56 1.30
C GLY A 19 -6.47 2.30 2.41
N PRO A 20 -5.80 2.69 3.49
CA PRO A 20 -6.36 3.57 4.53
C PRO A 20 -6.74 4.95 3.97
N LYS A 21 -7.65 5.66 4.66
CA LYS A 21 -8.10 7.02 4.29
C LYS A 21 -6.95 8.02 4.09
N GLY A 22 -5.86 7.84 4.83
CA GLY A 22 -4.66 8.70 4.78
C GLY A 22 -3.71 8.40 3.61
N ALA A 23 -4.00 7.40 2.78
CA ALA A 23 -3.16 7.04 1.65
C ALA A 23 -3.15 8.16 0.59
N THR A 24 -1.96 8.50 0.11
CA THR A 24 -1.73 9.52 -0.91
C THR A 24 -0.73 9.04 -1.96
N ASN A 25 -0.67 9.77 -3.07
CA ASN A 25 0.36 9.54 -4.09
C ASN A 25 1.77 9.68 -3.47
N GLY A 26 2.71 8.88 -3.96
CA GLY A 26 4.06 8.76 -3.40
C GLY A 26 4.19 7.82 -2.20
N ASP A 27 3.07 7.36 -1.62
CA ASP A 27 3.12 6.27 -0.65
C ASP A 27 3.56 4.96 -1.32
N GLN A 28 4.17 4.09 -0.51
CA GLN A 28 4.74 2.82 -0.94
C GLN A 28 3.99 1.65 -0.32
N ILE A 29 3.86 0.56 -1.05
CA ILE A 29 3.31 -0.68 -0.52
C ILE A 29 4.49 -1.58 -0.15
N ALA A 30 4.50 -2.04 1.10
CA ALA A 30 5.52 -2.94 1.61
C ALA A 30 4.87 -4.14 2.31
N VAL A 31 5.47 -5.31 2.12
CA VAL A 31 5.19 -6.48 2.96
C VAL A 31 6.28 -6.50 4.04
N ILE A 32 5.84 -6.50 5.29
CA ILE A 32 6.75 -6.60 6.43
C ILE A 32 6.94 -8.08 6.73
N LEU A 33 8.19 -8.54 6.82
CA LEU A 33 8.49 -9.94 7.11
C LEU A 33 7.86 -10.33 8.45
N GLY A 34 7.16 -11.46 8.47
CA GLY A 34 6.42 -11.93 9.63
C GLY A 34 5.00 -11.38 9.76
N ILE A 35 4.51 -10.59 8.79
CA ILE A 35 3.11 -10.15 8.73
C ILE A 35 2.46 -10.61 7.42
N ASP A 36 1.24 -11.13 7.52
CA ASP A 36 0.53 -11.76 6.40
C ASP A 36 -0.13 -10.77 5.42
N VAL A 37 -0.12 -9.47 5.74
CA VAL A 37 -0.79 -8.43 4.95
C VAL A 37 0.17 -7.31 4.56
N PRO A 38 -0.01 -6.69 3.38
CA PRO A 38 0.77 -5.54 2.98
C PRO A 38 0.33 -4.26 3.71
N PHE A 39 1.26 -3.31 3.82
CA PHE A 39 1.06 -2.00 4.44
C PHE A 39 1.37 -0.88 3.47
N ILE A 40 0.69 0.25 3.64
CA ILE A 40 1.08 1.52 3.04
C ILE A 40 2.04 2.23 3.97
N LEU A 41 3.24 2.53 3.46
CA LEU A 41 4.29 3.26 4.13
C LEU A 41 4.54 4.60 3.42
N ARG A 42 4.81 5.63 4.21
CA ARG A 42 5.22 6.94 3.71
C ARG A 42 6.65 7.22 4.12
N LYS A 43 7.53 7.48 3.15
CA LYS A 43 8.88 7.93 3.42
C LYS A 43 8.87 9.41 3.82
N ARG A 44 9.50 9.74 4.95
CA ARG A 44 9.71 11.11 5.43
C ARG A 44 11.14 11.25 5.93
N LEU A 45 11.92 12.13 5.31
CA LEU A 45 13.33 12.36 5.67
C LEU A 45 14.09 11.03 5.80
N SER A 46 14.43 10.63 7.03
CA SER A 46 15.13 9.39 7.40
C SER A 46 14.24 8.29 7.99
N GLN A 47 12.91 8.45 7.98
CA GLN A 47 11.96 7.56 8.62
C GLN A 47 10.89 7.01 7.67
N LEU A 48 10.36 5.84 8.00
CA LEU A 48 9.20 5.24 7.36
C LEU A 48 8.01 5.31 8.31
N TRP A 49 6.95 5.94 7.85
CA TRP A 49 5.71 6.09 8.62
C TRP A 49 4.71 5.05 8.12
N MET A 50 4.21 4.21 9.03
CA MET A 50 3.14 3.26 8.71
C MET A 50 1.81 4.02 8.65
N ILE A 51 1.20 4.08 7.46
CA ILE A 51 -0.10 4.72 7.25
C ILE A 51 -1.23 3.74 7.54
N GLY A 52 -1.00 2.44 7.31
CA GLY A 52 -1.89 1.37 7.72
C GLY A 52 -1.89 0.18 6.77
N GLU A 53 -2.64 -0.85 7.13
CA GLU A 53 -2.84 -2.07 6.35
C GLU A 53 -3.60 -1.80 5.05
N THR A 54 -3.26 -2.54 4.00
CA THR A 54 -3.93 -2.45 2.70
C THR A 54 -4.30 -3.81 2.16
N CYS A 55 -5.41 -3.86 1.44
CA CYS A 55 -5.77 -5.03 0.63
C CYS A 55 -5.44 -4.68 -0.82
N ALA A 56 -4.21 -5.00 -1.23
CA ALA A 56 -3.78 -4.89 -2.61
C ALA A 56 -4.12 -6.20 -3.34
N ARG A 57 -5.08 -6.16 -4.26
CA ARG A 57 -5.51 -7.36 -5.00
C ARG A 57 -4.68 -7.49 -6.27
N ALA A 58 -3.43 -7.89 -6.07
CA ALA A 58 -2.49 -8.24 -7.13
C ALA A 58 -1.50 -9.34 -6.74
N TYR A 59 -1.55 -9.80 -5.48
CA TYR A 59 -0.59 -10.75 -4.95
C TYR A 59 -1.06 -12.19 -5.21
N GLY A 60 -0.63 -12.75 -6.33
CA GLY A 60 -0.12 -14.12 -6.27
C GLY A 60 1.07 -14.13 -5.31
N TRP A 61 1.15 -15.16 -4.47
CA TRP A 61 2.03 -15.43 -3.31
C TRP A 61 3.56 -15.24 -3.46
N GLY A 62 4.05 -14.15 -4.04
CA GLY A 62 5.48 -13.89 -4.06
C GLY A 62 5.85 -12.74 -4.97
N ALA A 63 6.22 -11.61 -4.38
CA ALA A 63 7.33 -10.77 -4.81
C ALA A 63 7.28 -9.43 -4.07
N ILE A 64 8.24 -9.26 -3.17
CA ILE A 64 8.64 -7.95 -2.66
C ILE A 64 9.32 -7.21 -3.80
N LYS A 65 8.82 -6.05 -4.19
CA LYS A 65 9.62 -5.00 -4.83
C LYS A 65 9.01 -3.65 -4.45
N GLN A 66 9.86 -2.69 -4.13
CA GLN A 66 9.53 -1.32 -3.76
C GLN A 66 8.60 -0.67 -4.79
N TRP A 67 7.55 0.02 -4.32
CA TRP A 67 6.54 0.64 -5.20
C TRP A 67 6.33 2.10 -4.87
N GLU A 68 6.14 2.92 -5.89
CA GLU A 68 5.68 4.30 -5.76
C GLU A 68 4.32 4.42 -6.44
N VAL A 69 3.35 5.06 -5.81
CA VAL A 69 2.01 5.31 -6.38
C VAL A 69 2.01 6.65 -7.14
N TRP A 70 1.49 6.70 -8.38
CA TRP A 70 1.29 7.96 -9.13
C TRP A 70 0.07 7.94 -10.07
N LYS A 71 -0.45 9.16 -10.32
CA LYS A 71 -1.70 9.64 -10.99
C LYS A 71 -2.79 8.65 -11.35
#